data_AF-A0A7C3EY29-F1
#
_entry.id   AF-A0A7C3EY29-F1
#
_cell.length_a   1.000
_cell.length_b   1.000
_cell.length_c   1.000
_cell.angle_alpha   90.00
_cell.angle_beta   90.00
_cell.angle_gamma   90.00
#
_symmetry.space_group_name_H-M   'P 1'
#
loop_
_entity.id
_entity.type
_entity.pdbx_description
1 polymer ?
#
loop_
_entity_poly.entity_id
_entity_poly.type
_entity_poly.pdbx_seq_one_letter_code
_entity_poly.pdbx_strand_id
1 'polypeptide(L)'
;MRNIIAYFICMIILVPAAYSQSLSLFDVDASNFPTIKGKFFAYDKDGNQITNLSASDFDLKENGVKRNVTMVSCPIPKPPEALSSVLVIDVSGSMSSGSGNVPNIDLAKEAARAWVQGLPLGKSECAITSFDHMNYLVQDFTTDRSKLLAGIDKLQPQGGTDYDMAMLNPMAGGLLITKTGKYKRVIIFLTDGMPNREPQTSKIIQEAKLQNVTIYGVTLGMPCPQSIKEMSNQTGGQ
;
A
#
# COMPACT_ATOMS: atom_id res chain seq x y z
N MET A 1 -79.19 1.37 -17.06
CA MET A 1 -77.89 1.77 -16.48
C MET A 1 -77.18 0.50 -16.01
N ARG A 2 -76.03 0.15 -16.61
CA ARG A 2 -75.33 -1.12 -16.39
C ARG A 2 -74.15 -0.85 -15.46
N ASN A 3 -74.21 -1.35 -14.22
CA ASN A 3 -73.16 -1.14 -13.23
C ASN A 3 -71.99 -2.10 -13.50
N ILE A 4 -70.81 -1.55 -13.77
CA ILE A 4 -69.56 -2.31 -13.89
C ILE A 4 -68.90 -2.34 -12.51
N ILE A 5 -68.81 -3.53 -11.92
CA ILE A 5 -68.07 -3.76 -10.67
C ILE A 5 -66.63 -4.11 -11.06
N ALA A 6 -65.69 -3.22 -10.74
CA ALA A 6 -64.26 -3.48 -10.90
C ALA A 6 -63.72 -4.12 -9.61
N TYR A 7 -63.20 -5.36 -9.71
CA TYR A 7 -62.49 -6.01 -8.62
C TYR A 7 -61.01 -5.59 -8.66
N PHE A 8 -60.54 -4.97 -7.58
CA PHE A 8 -59.14 -4.60 -7.39
C PHE A 8 -58.44 -5.72 -6.60
N ILE A 9 -57.62 -6.53 -7.27
CA ILE A 9 -56.79 -7.54 -6.61
C ILE A 9 -55.48 -6.87 -6.17
N CYS A 10 -55.32 -6.67 -4.85
CA CYS A 10 -54.08 -6.18 -4.26
C CYS A 10 -53.16 -7.38 -3.98
N MET A 11 -52.12 -7.54 -4.80
CA MET A 11 -51.11 -8.59 -4.65
C MET A 11 -49.97 -8.04 -3.78
N ILE A 12 -49.94 -8.43 -2.50
CA ILE A 12 -48.84 -8.09 -1.58
C ILE A 12 -47.70 -9.08 -1.83
N ILE A 13 -46.63 -8.62 -2.48
CA ILE A 13 -45.39 -9.39 -2.63
C ILE A 13 -44.56 -9.17 -1.36
N LEU A 14 -44.58 -10.14 -0.44
CA LEU A 14 -43.56 -10.23 0.61
C LEU A 14 -42.28 -10.78 -0.02
N VAL A 15 -41.31 -9.91 -0.27
CA VAL A 15 -39.94 -10.34 -0.61
C VAL A 15 -39.24 -10.70 0.71
N PRO A 16 -38.92 -11.97 0.99
CA PRO A 16 -38.05 -12.29 2.12
C PRO A 16 -36.68 -11.66 1.84
N ALA A 17 -36.21 -10.81 2.75
CA ALA A 17 -34.84 -10.32 2.71
C ALA A 17 -33.90 -11.53 2.91
N ALA A 18 -33.24 -11.96 1.83
CA ALA A 18 -32.18 -12.94 1.92
C ALA A 18 -30.96 -12.25 2.56
N TYR A 19 -30.77 -12.44 3.86
CA TYR A 19 -29.58 -11.95 4.56
C TYR A 19 -28.39 -12.84 4.22
N SER A 20 -27.58 -12.40 3.26
CA SER A 20 -26.37 -13.14 2.86
C SER A 20 -25.23 -12.79 3.82
N GLN A 21 -24.94 -13.68 4.77
CA GLN A 21 -23.60 -13.74 5.36
C GLN A 21 -22.66 -14.33 4.32
N SER A 22 -21.44 -13.82 4.23
CA SER A 22 -20.47 -14.33 3.25
C SER A 22 -19.21 -14.85 3.93
N LEU A 23 -18.68 -15.94 3.38
CA LEU A 23 -17.42 -16.54 3.79
C LEU A 23 -16.54 -16.71 2.55
N SER A 24 -15.31 -16.21 2.60
CA SER A 24 -14.30 -16.39 1.56
C SER A 24 -13.10 -17.12 2.15
N LEU A 25 -12.72 -18.26 1.59
CA LEU A 25 -11.53 -19.04 1.97
C LEU A 25 -10.45 -18.87 0.89
N PHE A 26 -9.21 -18.60 1.31
CA PHE A 26 -8.07 -18.33 0.43
C PHE A 26 -6.75 -18.75 1.09
N ASP A 27 -5.64 -18.66 0.36
CA ASP A 27 -4.29 -19.06 0.83
C ASP A 27 -4.29 -20.46 1.49
N VAL A 28 -4.90 -21.44 0.83
CA VAL A 28 -4.91 -22.82 1.32
C VAL A 28 -3.51 -23.41 1.18
N ASP A 29 -2.93 -23.81 2.31
CA ASP A 29 -1.61 -24.42 2.42
C ASP A 29 -1.76 -25.87 2.90
N ALA A 30 -1.48 -26.80 2.00
CA ALA A 30 -1.48 -28.24 2.24
C ALA A 30 -0.08 -28.85 2.41
N SER A 31 0.97 -28.03 2.52
CA SER A 31 2.38 -28.49 2.60
C SER A 31 2.67 -29.39 3.80
N ASN A 32 1.87 -29.30 4.85
CA ASN A 32 2.01 -30.06 6.11
C ASN A 32 0.91 -31.11 6.30
N PHE A 33 0.44 -31.72 5.21
CA PHE A 33 -0.57 -32.79 5.25
C PHE A 33 -0.23 -33.86 6.32
N PRO A 34 -1.20 -34.32 7.13
CA PRO A 34 -2.66 -34.16 7.00
C PRO A 34 -3.22 -32.82 7.51
N THR A 35 -2.39 -31.93 8.05
CA THR A 35 -2.86 -30.61 8.50
C THR A 35 -2.84 -29.63 7.34
N ILE A 36 -4.02 -29.13 6.97
CA ILE A 36 -4.19 -28.09 5.96
C ILE A 36 -4.54 -26.79 6.67
N LYS A 37 -3.90 -25.70 6.27
CA LYS A 37 -4.18 -24.35 6.75
C LYS A 37 -4.85 -23.55 5.66
N GLY A 38 -5.64 -22.56 6.03
CA GLY A 38 -6.23 -21.60 5.11
C GLY A 38 -6.56 -20.32 5.84
N LYS A 39 -6.66 -19.23 5.10
CA LYS A 39 -7.13 -17.95 5.60
C LYS A 39 -8.57 -17.74 5.15
N PHE A 40 -9.34 -16.98 5.92
CA PHE A 40 -10.70 -16.66 5.53
C PHE A 40 -11.10 -15.24 5.92
N PHE A 41 -12.11 -14.72 5.22
CA PHE A 41 -12.91 -13.57 5.63
C PHE A 41 -14.36 -14.01 5.82
N ALA A 42 -14.98 -13.58 6.92
CA ALA A 42 -16.40 -13.76 7.18
C ALA A 42 -17.04 -12.39 7.38
N TYR A 43 -18.19 -12.15 6.75
CA TYR A 43 -18.92 -10.88 6.85
C TYR A 43 -20.37 -11.12 7.23
N ASP A 44 -20.89 -10.23 8.07
CA ASP A 44 -22.31 -10.19 8.40
C ASP A 44 -23.14 -9.62 7.24
N LYS A 45 -24.46 -9.55 7.45
CA LYS A 45 -25.42 -9.02 6.47
C LYS A 45 -25.21 -7.55 6.11
N ASP A 46 -24.51 -6.80 6.96
CA ASP A 46 -24.26 -5.37 6.80
C ASP A 46 -22.86 -5.11 6.21
N GLY A 47 -22.10 -6.17 5.91
CA GLY A 47 -20.75 -6.11 5.37
C GLY A 47 -19.67 -5.91 6.42
N ASN A 48 -19.99 -5.97 7.71
CA ASN A 48 -18.97 -5.89 8.76
C ASN A 48 -18.27 -7.24 8.91
N GLN A 49 -16.96 -7.20 9.12
CA GLN A 49 -16.18 -8.41 9.32
C GLN A 49 -16.52 -9.05 10.68
N ILE A 50 -16.80 -10.36 10.66
CA ILE A 50 -17.01 -11.18 11.86
C ILE A 50 -15.66 -11.73 12.31
N THR A 51 -15.22 -11.38 13.52
CA THR A 51 -13.89 -11.75 14.05
C THR A 51 -13.94 -12.52 15.36
N ASN A 52 -15.12 -13.00 15.77
CA ASN A 52 -15.33 -13.75 17.01
C ASN A 52 -15.75 -15.21 16.74
N LEU A 53 -15.20 -15.80 15.69
CA LEU A 53 -15.51 -17.16 15.27
C LEU A 53 -14.58 -18.18 15.93
N SER A 54 -15.10 -19.37 16.10
CA SER A 54 -14.48 -20.54 16.71
C SER A 54 -14.61 -21.76 15.80
N ALA A 55 -13.92 -22.85 16.13
CA ALA A 55 -13.98 -24.07 15.32
C ALA A 55 -15.40 -24.67 15.19
N SER A 56 -16.28 -24.44 16.18
CA SER A 56 -17.67 -24.92 16.15
C SER A 56 -18.57 -24.16 15.17
N ASP A 57 -18.14 -23.00 14.68
CA ASP A 57 -18.92 -22.17 13.75
C ASP A 57 -18.78 -22.63 12.29
N PHE A 58 -18.01 -23.69 12.03
CA PHE A 58 -17.72 -24.18 10.68
C PHE A 58 -18.13 -25.63 10.47
N ASP A 59 -18.80 -25.91 9.34
CA ASP A 59 -18.94 -27.27 8.79
C ASP A 59 -18.07 -27.38 7.54
N LEU A 60 -16.91 -28.02 7.68
CA LEU A 60 -15.97 -28.19 6.57
C LEU A 60 -16.16 -29.57 5.93
N LYS A 61 -16.28 -29.60 4.60
CA LYS A 61 -16.27 -30.84 3.82
C LYS A 61 -15.21 -30.77 2.74
N GLU A 62 -14.52 -31.88 2.52
CA GLU A 62 -13.61 -32.07 1.40
C GLU A 62 -14.14 -33.24 0.57
N ASN A 63 -14.42 -32.98 -0.71
CA ASN A 63 -15.07 -33.96 -1.61
C ASN A 63 -16.36 -34.57 -1.01
N GLY A 64 -17.13 -33.76 -0.28
CA GLY A 64 -18.36 -34.19 0.40
C GLY A 64 -18.16 -34.90 1.74
N VAL A 65 -16.92 -35.24 2.12
CA VAL A 65 -16.60 -35.89 3.40
C VAL A 65 -16.36 -34.83 4.48
N LYS A 66 -17.05 -34.94 5.62
CA LYS A 66 -16.87 -34.02 6.75
C LYS A 66 -15.45 -34.09 7.31
N ARG A 67 -14.84 -32.92 7.55
CA ARG A 67 -13.50 -32.75 8.12
C ARG A 67 -13.60 -32.01 9.45
N ASN A 68 -12.67 -32.32 10.36
CA ASN A 68 -12.59 -31.64 11.64
C ASN A 68 -11.82 -30.32 11.48
N VAL A 69 -12.47 -29.22 11.84
CA VAL A 69 -11.78 -27.93 12.01
C VAL A 69 -11.11 -27.95 13.37
N THR A 70 -9.79 -28.02 13.40
CA THR A 70 -9.02 -28.18 14.65
C THR A 70 -8.73 -26.86 15.35
N MET A 71 -8.66 -25.76 14.60
CA MET A 71 -8.37 -24.44 15.12
C MET A 71 -8.96 -23.35 14.20
N VAL A 72 -9.58 -22.35 14.82
CA VAL A 72 -9.94 -21.09 14.19
C VAL A 72 -9.31 -19.99 15.03
N SER A 73 -8.64 -19.05 14.37
CA SER A 73 -8.04 -17.89 15.03
C SER A 73 -8.40 -16.65 14.25
N CYS A 74 -9.09 -15.73 14.91
CA CYS A 74 -9.40 -14.40 14.41
C CYS A 74 -8.60 -13.39 15.26
N PRO A 75 -7.30 -13.18 14.97
CA PRO A 75 -6.50 -12.24 15.74
C PRO A 75 -7.12 -10.85 15.66
N ILE A 76 -7.14 -10.14 16.79
CA ILE A 76 -7.55 -8.72 16.81
C ILE A 76 -6.68 -7.99 15.79
N PRO A 77 -7.27 -7.24 14.84
CA PRO A 77 -6.51 -6.43 13.91
C PRO A 77 -5.56 -5.55 14.71
N LYS A 78 -4.25 -5.69 14.47
CA LYS A 78 -3.28 -4.79 15.10
C LYS A 78 -3.67 -3.37 14.69
N PRO A 79 -3.72 -2.41 15.63
CA PRO A 79 -3.93 -1.03 15.25
C PRO A 79 -2.88 -0.65 14.21
N PRO A 80 -3.24 0.14 13.19
CA PRO A 80 -2.28 0.55 12.16
C PRO A 80 -1.07 1.17 12.84
N GLU A 81 0.10 0.61 12.53
CA GLU A 81 1.36 1.05 13.10
C GLU A 81 1.64 2.48 12.60
N ALA A 82 1.98 3.37 13.53
CA ALA A 82 2.38 4.72 13.17
C ALA A 82 3.63 4.67 12.27
N LEU A 83 3.65 5.51 11.24
CA LEU A 83 4.74 5.53 10.26
C LEU A 83 5.47 6.88 10.29
N SER A 84 6.78 6.82 10.11
CA SER A 84 7.59 7.94 9.65
C SER A 84 7.97 7.63 8.20
N SER A 85 7.14 8.09 7.27
CA SER A 85 7.33 7.82 5.83
C SER A 85 8.14 8.91 5.16
N VAL A 86 9.15 8.54 4.38
CA VAL A 86 9.86 9.48 3.50
C VAL A 86 9.46 9.16 2.05
N LEU A 87 8.85 10.12 1.38
CA LEU A 87 8.65 10.06 -0.07
C LEU A 87 9.92 10.54 -0.74
N VAL A 88 10.59 9.65 -1.46
CA VAL A 88 11.81 9.95 -2.24
C VAL A 88 11.41 9.93 -3.70
N ILE A 89 11.27 11.12 -4.29
CA ILE A 89 10.65 11.29 -5.60
C ILE A 89 11.69 11.70 -6.64
N ASP A 90 11.80 10.89 -7.68
CA ASP A 90 12.59 11.21 -8.87
C ASP A 90 12.01 12.45 -9.55
N VAL A 91 12.86 13.44 -9.78
CA VAL A 91 12.57 14.63 -10.57
C VAL A 91 13.55 14.77 -11.71
N SER A 92 14.13 13.67 -12.19
CA SER A 92 15.02 13.64 -13.35
C SER A 92 14.33 14.15 -14.62
N GLY A 93 15.12 14.54 -15.62
CA GLY A 93 14.59 15.06 -16.90
C GLY A 93 13.67 14.07 -17.63
N SER A 94 13.79 12.76 -17.43
CA SER A 94 12.86 11.77 -18.03
C SER A 94 11.43 11.96 -17.53
N MET A 95 11.28 12.44 -16.29
CA MET A 95 9.97 12.66 -15.65
C MET A 95 9.13 13.74 -16.35
N SER A 96 9.72 14.56 -17.24
CA SER A 96 8.98 15.51 -18.07
C SER A 96 8.22 14.85 -19.21
N SER A 97 8.57 13.60 -19.54
CA SER A 97 7.93 12.79 -20.56
C SER A 97 7.05 11.73 -19.90
N GLY A 98 6.16 11.10 -20.66
CA GLY A 98 5.28 10.06 -20.13
C GLY A 98 4.42 9.42 -21.22
N SER A 99 3.42 8.65 -20.81
CA SER A 99 2.50 8.01 -21.76
C SER A 99 1.46 9.02 -22.26
N GLY A 100 1.45 9.26 -23.58
CA GLY A 100 0.55 10.23 -24.19
C GLY A 100 0.93 11.67 -23.83
N ASN A 101 -0.04 12.44 -23.33
CA ASN A 101 0.13 13.86 -22.99
C ASN A 101 0.29 14.11 -21.48
N VAL A 102 0.52 13.08 -20.67
CA VAL A 102 0.66 13.20 -19.22
C VAL A 102 2.13 12.93 -18.84
N PRO A 103 2.88 13.93 -18.34
CA PRO A 103 4.21 13.74 -17.80
C PRO A 103 4.24 12.75 -16.63
N ASN A 104 5.28 11.93 -16.53
CA ASN A 104 5.45 11.00 -15.42
C ASN A 104 5.56 11.72 -14.06
N ILE A 105 6.08 12.95 -14.03
CA ILE A 105 6.10 13.77 -12.81
C ILE A 105 4.69 14.05 -12.27
N ASP A 106 3.68 14.21 -13.13
CA ASP A 106 2.31 14.45 -12.68
C ASP A 106 1.72 13.18 -12.07
N LEU A 107 2.01 12.01 -12.63
CA LEU A 107 1.63 10.72 -12.03
C LEU A 107 2.33 10.50 -10.68
N ALA A 108 3.61 10.85 -10.56
CA ALA A 108 4.34 10.78 -9.30
C ALA A 108 3.75 11.73 -8.24
N LYS A 109 3.37 12.95 -8.64
CA LYS A 109 2.68 13.90 -7.76
C LYS A 109 1.35 13.34 -7.29
N GLU A 110 0.54 12.77 -8.17
CA GLU A 110 -0.75 12.18 -7.78
C GLU A 110 -0.58 10.97 -6.86
N ALA A 111 0.39 10.09 -7.11
CA ALA A 111 0.72 9.00 -6.21
C ALA A 111 1.18 9.51 -4.82
N ALA A 112 2.03 10.55 -4.79
CA ALA A 112 2.47 11.19 -3.56
C ALA A 112 1.29 11.85 -2.81
N ARG A 113 0.36 12.51 -3.51
CA ARG A 113 -0.86 13.08 -2.90
C ARG A 113 -1.73 11.99 -2.31
N ALA A 114 -1.96 10.91 -3.04
CA ALA A 114 -2.76 9.78 -2.58
C ALA A 114 -2.14 9.15 -1.33
N TRP A 115 -0.82 8.95 -1.31
CA TRP A 115 -0.10 8.49 -0.12
C TRP A 115 -0.33 9.43 1.07
N VAL A 116 -0.05 10.72 0.87
CA VAL A 116 -0.24 11.72 1.92
C VAL A 116 -1.67 11.64 2.43
N GLN A 117 -2.68 11.73 1.55
CA GLN A 117 -4.11 11.68 1.88
C GLN A 117 -4.52 10.43 2.66
N GLY A 118 -4.02 9.25 2.28
CA GLY A 118 -4.30 7.99 2.96
C GLY A 118 -3.54 7.80 4.28
N LEU A 119 -2.45 8.54 4.49
CA LEU A 119 -1.67 8.45 5.73
C LEU A 119 -2.44 9.12 6.89
N PRO A 120 -2.63 8.42 8.03
CA PRO A 120 -3.29 8.98 9.22
C PRO A 120 -2.36 9.96 9.95
N LEU A 121 -2.16 11.13 9.36
CA LEU A 121 -1.34 12.20 9.91
C LEU A 121 -1.84 12.63 11.30
N GLY A 122 -0.91 12.91 12.20
CA GLY A 122 -1.18 13.11 13.63
C GLY A 122 -0.91 11.86 14.47
N LYS A 123 -1.02 10.67 13.87
CA LYS A 123 -0.43 9.43 14.38
C LYS A 123 0.85 9.06 13.64
N SER A 124 0.88 9.32 12.34
CA SER A 124 2.05 9.19 11.47
C SER A 124 2.57 10.57 11.05
N GLU A 125 3.81 10.60 10.56
CA GLU A 125 4.47 11.78 9.98
C GLU A 125 5.06 11.44 8.61
N CYS A 126 5.18 12.45 7.75
CA CYS A 126 5.75 12.29 6.42
C CYS A 126 6.81 13.36 6.16
N ALA A 127 7.88 12.98 5.49
CA ALA A 127 8.84 13.88 4.87
C ALA A 127 8.84 13.65 3.36
N ILE A 128 9.33 14.62 2.61
CA ILE A 128 9.45 14.57 1.16
C ILE A 128 10.85 15.02 0.78
N THR A 129 11.55 14.15 0.05
CA THR A 129 12.78 14.48 -0.66
C THR A 129 12.56 14.27 -2.15
N SER A 130 13.32 15.00 -2.94
CA SER A 130 13.40 14.75 -4.37
C SER A 130 14.85 14.58 -4.79
N PHE A 131 15.06 13.96 -5.94
CA PHE A 131 16.40 13.74 -6.46
C PHE A 131 16.44 13.78 -7.97
N ASP A 132 17.61 14.17 -8.47
CA ASP A 132 18.03 14.03 -9.85
C ASP A 132 19.48 13.47 -9.85
N HIS A 133 20.45 14.24 -10.35
CA HIS A 133 21.88 14.02 -10.13
C HIS A 133 22.37 14.62 -8.80
N MET A 134 21.48 15.30 -8.07
CA MET A 134 21.60 15.85 -6.73
C MET A 134 20.41 15.39 -5.88
N ASN A 135 20.35 15.81 -4.62
CA ASN A 135 19.18 15.58 -3.74
C ASN A 135 18.69 16.88 -3.10
N TYR A 136 17.40 16.94 -2.80
CA TYR A 136 16.73 18.12 -2.28
C TYR A 136 15.75 17.75 -1.19
N LEU A 137 15.82 18.45 -0.06
CA LEU A 137 14.82 18.34 0.99
C LEU A 137 13.66 19.26 0.64
N VAL A 138 12.53 18.68 0.27
CA VAL A 138 11.33 19.43 -0.14
C VAL A 138 10.51 19.82 1.10
N GLN A 139 10.35 18.88 2.03
CA GLN A 139 9.67 19.07 3.30
C GLN A 139 10.21 18.07 4.32
N ASP A 140 10.73 18.56 5.45
CA ASP A 140 11.10 17.70 6.59
C ASP A 140 9.85 17.10 7.25
N PHE A 141 10.03 16.09 8.12
CA PHE A 141 8.95 15.38 8.79
C PHE A 141 7.92 16.32 9.39
N THR A 142 6.67 16.12 8.97
CA THR A 142 5.55 16.90 9.46
C THR A 142 4.27 16.08 9.48
N THR A 143 3.34 16.50 10.33
CA THR A 143 1.94 16.04 10.34
C THR A 143 1.01 17.00 9.58
N ASP A 144 1.55 18.12 9.10
CA ASP A 144 0.80 19.14 8.37
C ASP A 144 0.62 18.73 6.91
N ARG A 145 -0.61 18.30 6.59
CA ARG A 145 -1.01 17.87 5.25
C ARG A 145 -0.81 18.98 4.21
N SER A 146 -1.09 20.23 4.55
CA SER A 146 -1.01 21.34 3.61
C SER A 146 0.44 21.63 3.21
N LYS A 147 1.40 21.52 4.14
CA LYS A 147 2.83 21.64 3.83
C LYS A 147 3.31 20.54 2.89
N LEU A 148 2.88 19.30 3.12
CA LEU A 148 3.23 18.17 2.27
C LEU A 148 2.70 18.37 0.84
N LEU A 149 1.41 18.71 0.70
CA LEU A 149 0.80 18.95 -0.60
C LEU A 149 1.47 20.12 -1.34
N ALA A 150 1.75 21.22 -0.64
CA ALA A 150 2.47 22.36 -1.22
C ALA A 150 3.92 22.01 -1.63
N GLY A 151 4.55 21.07 -0.94
CA GLY A 151 5.86 20.52 -1.33
C GLY A 151 5.76 19.71 -2.63
N ILE A 152 4.77 18.83 -2.74
CA ILE A 152 4.50 18.02 -3.93
C ILE A 152 4.25 18.91 -5.16
N ASP A 153 3.49 19.99 -5.01
CA ASP A 153 3.17 20.91 -6.11
C ASP A 153 4.41 21.51 -6.79
N LYS A 154 5.47 21.74 -6.00
CA LYS A 154 6.71 22.40 -6.43
C LYS A 154 7.68 21.48 -7.17
N LEU A 155 7.44 20.16 -7.20
CA LEU A 155 8.32 19.23 -7.90
C LEU A 155 8.34 19.54 -9.40
N GLN A 156 9.53 19.65 -9.98
CA GLN A 156 9.72 19.96 -11.39
C GLN A 156 10.85 19.09 -11.95
N PRO A 157 10.68 18.49 -13.15
CA PRO A 157 11.72 17.68 -13.78
C PRO A 157 12.98 18.49 -14.12
N GLN A 158 14.15 17.92 -13.87
CA GLN A 158 15.48 18.48 -14.16
C GLN A 158 16.57 17.41 -14.01
N GLY A 159 17.72 17.60 -14.66
CA GLY A 159 18.92 16.79 -14.39
C GLY A 159 18.81 15.30 -14.80
N GLY A 160 19.73 14.48 -14.26
CA GLY A 160 19.76 13.02 -14.44
C GLY A 160 19.13 12.25 -13.29
N THR A 161 19.34 10.94 -13.22
CA THR A 161 18.79 10.02 -12.21
C THR A 161 19.93 9.34 -11.46
N ASP A 162 20.11 9.63 -10.17
CA ASP A 162 21.15 9.02 -9.32
C ASP A 162 20.58 8.51 -8.00
N TYR A 163 20.48 7.18 -7.87
CA TYR A 163 19.87 6.55 -6.70
C TYR A 163 20.73 6.69 -5.43
N ASP A 164 22.05 6.81 -5.56
CA ASP A 164 22.88 7.04 -4.38
C ASP A 164 22.66 8.46 -3.86
N MET A 165 22.41 9.43 -4.75
CA MET A 165 22.00 10.78 -4.35
C MET A 165 20.66 10.73 -3.62
N ALA A 166 19.71 9.99 -4.19
CA ALA A 166 18.38 9.80 -3.62
C ALA A 166 18.38 9.16 -2.23
N MET A 167 19.27 8.21 -1.98
CA MET A 167 19.20 7.34 -0.79
C MET A 167 20.26 7.64 0.26
N LEU A 168 21.53 7.77 -0.12
CA LEU A 168 22.67 7.75 0.80
C LEU A 168 23.34 9.11 1.00
N ASN A 169 23.31 9.97 -0.01
CA ASN A 169 24.14 11.17 0.03
C ASN A 169 23.68 12.18 1.09
N PRO A 170 24.63 13.00 1.59
CA PRO A 170 24.34 14.07 2.55
C PRO A 170 23.26 15.05 2.06
N MET A 171 22.76 15.86 3.00
CA MET A 171 21.70 16.87 2.85
C MET A 171 20.27 16.32 2.77
N ALA A 172 19.96 15.46 1.80
CA ALA A 172 18.57 15.04 1.58
C ALA A 172 18.38 13.59 1.11
N GLY A 173 19.38 12.71 1.28
CA GLY A 173 19.20 11.28 1.04
C GLY A 173 18.09 10.70 1.90
N GLY A 174 17.21 9.88 1.33
CA GLY A 174 16.05 9.31 2.03
C GLY A 174 16.43 8.58 3.31
N LEU A 175 17.50 7.77 3.28
CA LEU A 175 18.00 7.06 4.47
C LEU A 175 18.66 7.98 5.50
N LEU A 176 19.08 9.19 5.11
CA LEU A 176 19.53 10.21 6.05
C LEU A 176 18.33 10.82 6.77
N ILE A 177 17.28 11.16 6.03
CA ILE A 177 16.06 11.75 6.59
C ILE A 177 15.37 10.76 7.54
N THR A 178 15.29 9.48 7.20
CA THR A 178 14.68 8.47 8.09
C THR A 178 15.31 8.40 9.48
N LYS A 179 16.55 8.87 9.69
CA LYS A 179 17.21 8.87 11.00
C LYS A 179 16.48 9.72 12.04
N THR A 180 15.73 10.74 11.61
CA THR A 180 14.95 11.62 12.50
C THR A 180 13.49 11.17 12.67
N GLY A 181 13.07 10.11 11.98
CA GLY A 181 11.72 9.56 12.08
C GLY A 181 11.46 8.91 13.45
N LYS A 182 10.29 9.17 14.03
CA LYS A 182 9.88 8.75 15.37
C LYS A 182 9.22 7.37 15.44
N TYR A 183 8.65 6.90 14.34
CA TYR A 183 7.85 5.68 14.29
C TYR A 183 8.48 4.64 13.37
N LYS A 184 7.71 3.66 12.92
CA LYS A 184 8.20 2.70 11.92
C LYS A 184 8.57 3.43 10.65
N ARG A 185 9.83 3.27 10.24
CA ARG A 185 10.41 4.04 9.14
C ARG A 185 10.18 3.30 7.83
N VAL A 186 9.60 4.02 6.88
CA VAL A 186 9.40 3.52 5.53
C VAL A 186 9.87 4.55 4.51
N ILE A 187 10.45 4.07 3.42
CA ILE A 187 10.76 4.89 2.25
C ILE A 187 9.83 4.44 1.13
N ILE A 188 9.15 5.38 0.49
CA ILE A 188 8.47 5.15 -0.78
C ILE A 188 9.35 5.80 -1.85
N PHE A 189 9.95 4.96 -2.70
CA PHE A 189 10.89 5.37 -3.74
C PHE A 189 10.17 5.39 -5.09
N LEU A 190 9.96 6.58 -5.65
CA LEU A 190 9.22 6.77 -6.90
C LEU A 190 10.18 7.20 -8.03
N THR A 191 10.17 6.49 -9.16
CA THR A 191 11.01 6.81 -10.34
C THR A 191 10.40 6.29 -11.64
N ASP A 192 10.74 6.90 -12.77
CA ASP A 192 10.37 6.45 -14.11
C ASP A 192 11.57 5.96 -14.95
N GLY A 193 12.76 5.89 -14.34
CA GLY A 193 14.01 5.70 -15.07
C GLY A 193 15.00 4.75 -14.40
N MET A 194 15.90 4.22 -15.23
CA MET A 194 17.11 3.54 -14.75
C MET A 194 18.09 4.59 -14.19
N PRO A 195 18.90 4.23 -13.19
CA PRO A 195 19.92 5.14 -12.71
C PRO A 195 21.00 5.35 -13.79
N ASN A 196 21.54 6.57 -13.90
CA ASN A 196 22.59 6.89 -14.86
C ASN A 196 23.94 6.22 -14.55
N ARG A 197 24.09 5.67 -13.34
CA ARG A 197 25.24 4.86 -12.92
C ARG A 197 24.77 3.68 -12.08
N GLU A 198 25.59 2.64 -12.00
CA GLU A 198 25.29 1.50 -11.15
C GLU A 198 25.20 1.93 -9.68
N PRO A 199 24.04 1.74 -9.01
CA PRO A 199 23.86 2.18 -7.63
C PRO A 199 24.61 1.28 -6.65
N GLN A 200 24.96 1.83 -5.48
CA GLN A 200 25.51 1.06 -4.38
C GLN A 200 24.42 0.27 -3.64
N THR A 201 23.64 -0.56 -4.36
CA THR A 201 22.44 -1.27 -3.88
C THR A 201 22.69 -2.00 -2.56
N SER A 202 23.79 -2.76 -2.45
CA SER A 202 24.15 -3.47 -1.22
C SER A 202 24.35 -2.55 -0.02
N LYS A 203 24.92 -1.34 -0.23
CA LYS A 203 25.12 -0.34 0.82
C LYS A 203 23.81 0.33 1.21
N ILE A 204 22.93 0.61 0.25
CA ILE A 204 21.57 1.12 0.51
C ILE A 204 20.80 0.11 1.37
N ILE A 205 20.82 -1.17 1.00
CA ILE A 205 20.17 -2.26 1.74
C ILE A 205 20.77 -2.40 3.15
N GLN A 206 22.10 -2.35 3.27
CA GLN A 206 22.77 -2.45 4.56
C GLN A 206 22.36 -1.31 5.49
N GLU A 207 22.39 -0.07 5.02
CA GLU A 207 22.00 1.10 5.81
C GLU A 207 20.52 1.06 6.18
N ALA A 208 19.64 0.66 5.25
CA ALA A 208 18.22 0.47 5.53
C ALA A 208 17.97 -0.57 6.61
N LYS A 209 18.64 -1.73 6.54
CA LYS A 209 18.56 -2.79 7.57
C LYS A 209 19.08 -2.32 8.93
N LEU A 210 20.22 -1.63 8.97
CA LEU A 210 20.78 -1.07 10.20
C LEU A 210 19.81 -0.10 10.88
N GLN A 211 19.06 0.66 10.08
CA GLN A 211 18.03 1.56 10.56
C GLN A 211 16.64 0.92 10.66
N ASN A 212 16.46 -0.38 10.41
CA ASN A 212 15.13 -1.01 10.36
C ASN A 212 14.12 -0.21 9.51
N VAL A 213 14.57 0.25 8.33
CA VAL A 213 13.76 0.98 7.34
C VAL A 213 13.31 -0.01 6.27
N THR A 214 12.01 -0.02 5.98
CA THR A 214 11.45 -0.77 4.85
C THR A 214 11.34 0.13 3.62
N ILE A 215 11.86 -0.31 2.48
CA ILE A 215 11.80 0.42 1.22
C ILE A 215 10.71 -0.19 0.34
N TYR A 216 9.86 0.64 -0.23
CA TYR A 216 8.86 0.27 -1.25
C TYR A 216 9.20 0.97 -2.55
N GLY A 217 9.17 0.22 -3.66
CA GLY A 217 9.54 0.71 -4.98
C GLY A 217 8.30 0.95 -5.84
N VAL A 218 8.16 2.15 -6.40
CA VAL A 218 7.08 2.49 -7.33
C VAL A 218 7.70 2.98 -8.63
N THR A 219 7.51 2.20 -9.70
CA THR A 219 8.03 2.54 -11.02
C THR A 219 6.94 2.94 -11.98
N LEU A 220 7.16 4.03 -12.72
CA LEU A 220 6.19 4.58 -13.66
C LEU A 220 6.60 4.25 -15.10
N GLY A 221 5.67 3.68 -15.88
CA GLY A 221 5.86 3.48 -17.33
C GLY A 221 6.96 2.48 -17.73
N MET A 222 7.59 1.78 -16.77
CA MET A 222 8.67 0.83 -17.03
C MET A 222 8.62 -0.39 -16.09
N PRO A 223 9.23 -1.53 -16.48
CA PRO A 223 9.48 -2.62 -15.55
C PRO A 223 10.39 -2.18 -14.40
N CYS A 224 10.08 -2.60 -13.18
CA CYS A 224 10.87 -2.25 -12.00
C CYS A 224 12.33 -2.73 -12.14
N PRO A 225 13.34 -1.83 -12.06
CA PRO A 225 14.76 -2.15 -12.08
C PRO A 225 15.16 -3.17 -11.02
N GLN A 226 16.17 -3.98 -11.32
CA GLN A 226 16.65 -5.02 -10.41
C GLN A 226 17.15 -4.44 -9.07
N SER A 227 17.84 -3.29 -9.10
CA SER A 227 18.30 -2.59 -7.90
C SER A 227 17.13 -2.21 -6.97
N ILE A 228 16.01 -1.71 -7.51
CA ILE A 228 14.82 -1.39 -6.72
C ILE A 228 14.18 -2.65 -6.15
N LYS A 229 14.04 -3.72 -6.95
CA LYS A 229 13.52 -5.00 -6.46
C LYS A 229 14.34 -5.55 -5.30
N GLU A 230 15.66 -5.46 -5.39
CA GLU A 230 16.57 -5.89 -4.33
C GLU A 230 16.44 -5.02 -3.09
N MET A 231 16.39 -3.70 -3.24
CA MET A 231 16.14 -2.76 -2.14
C MET A 231 14.83 -3.08 -1.42
N SER A 232 13.73 -3.25 -2.16
CA SER A 232 12.41 -3.55 -1.59
C SER A 232 12.39 -4.91 -0.90
N ASN A 233 12.67 -5.98 -1.64
CA ASN A 233 12.53 -7.36 -1.13
C ASN A 233 13.44 -7.61 0.09
N GLN A 234 14.68 -7.11 0.07
CA GLN A 234 15.61 -7.36 1.16
C GLN A 234 15.36 -6.50 2.41
N THR A 235 14.55 -5.45 2.31
CA THR A 235 14.17 -4.60 3.46
C THR A 235 12.74 -4.88 3.95
N GLY A 236 12.07 -5.89 3.38
CA GLY A 236 10.72 -6.33 3.77
C GLY A 236 9.58 -5.58 3.08
N GLY A 237 9.89 -4.83 2.01
CA GLY A 237 8.91 -4.15 1.16
C GLY A 237 8.61 -4.93 -0.12
N GLN A 238 7.98 -4.25 -1.08
CA GLN A 238 7.60 -4.76 -2.40
C GLN A 238 7.90 -3.74 -3.50
#